data_AF-A0A7Y9W0W9-F1
#
_entry.id   AF-A0A7Y9W0W9-F1
#
_cell.length_a   1.000
_cell.length_b   1.000
_cell.length_c   1.000
_cell.angle_alpha   90.00
_cell.angle_beta   90.00
_cell.angle_gamma   90.00
#
_symmetry.space_group_name_H-M   'P 1'
#
loop_
_entity.id
_entity.type
_entity.pdbx_description
1 polymer ?
#
loop_
_entity_poly.entity_id
_entity_poly.type
_entity_poly.pdbx_seq_one_letter_code
_entity_poly.pdbx_strand_id
1 'polypeptide(L)'
;MNGLEDILTEGLSVVFCGINPGLLAAEQGHHFAGRSNRFWRTLHLAGFTPHEVRPEDDRSILQFRCGLTAVVERPTASADQLSAEEFTAAAASFERKIARYAPRFVAFLGKAAYAGLSGRKSIEWGLQEQKFGSAKVWILPNPSGRNLAFNQAQLVTAYQQLQRASSAIT
;
A
#
# COMPACT_ATOMS: atom_id res chain seq x y z
N MET A 1 -10.79 12.29 15.55
CA MET A 1 -10.67 10.94 14.96
C MET A 1 -9.20 10.68 14.75
N ASN A 2 -8.64 9.70 15.45
CA ASN A 2 -7.24 9.32 15.24
C ASN A 2 -7.15 8.62 13.88
N GLY A 3 -6.22 9.05 13.04
CA GLY A 3 -5.86 8.32 11.82
C GLY A 3 -5.32 6.93 12.17
N LEU A 4 -5.23 6.07 11.17
CA LEU A 4 -4.60 4.76 11.33
C LEU A 4 -3.07 4.93 11.36
N GLU A 5 -2.41 4.42 12.40
CA GLU A 5 -0.95 4.56 12.57
C GLU A 5 -0.19 3.85 11.43
N ASP A 6 0.88 4.47 10.93
CA ASP A 6 1.79 3.80 10.01
C ASP A 6 2.54 2.65 10.70
N ILE A 7 2.85 1.60 9.95
CA ILE A 7 3.70 0.49 10.39
C ILE A 7 4.98 0.51 9.56
N LEU A 8 5.99 1.21 10.08
CA LEU A 8 7.24 1.47 9.35
C LEU A 8 8.46 1.28 10.25
N THR A 9 9.55 0.83 9.63
CA THR A 9 10.89 0.74 10.23
C THR A 9 11.94 0.86 9.13
N GLU A 10 13.21 0.92 9.47
CA GLU A 10 14.30 0.95 8.49
C GLU A 10 14.55 -0.44 7.88
N GLY A 11 15.20 -0.49 6.71
CA GLY A 11 15.59 -1.76 6.08
C GLY A 11 14.46 -2.56 5.42
N LEU A 12 13.28 -1.94 5.25
CA LEU A 12 12.14 -2.53 4.57
C LEU A 12 12.41 -2.77 3.08
N SER A 13 12.03 -3.96 2.61
CA SER A 13 12.02 -4.30 1.19
C SER A 13 10.85 -3.62 0.47
N VAL A 14 9.66 -3.62 1.07
CA VAL A 14 8.45 -3.04 0.47
C VAL A 14 7.65 -2.26 1.51
N VAL A 15 7.22 -1.06 1.17
CA VAL A 15 6.14 -0.36 1.88
C VAL A 15 4.89 -0.39 1.02
N PHE A 16 3.83 -1.06 1.49
CA PHE A 16 2.52 -1.04 0.85
C PHE A 16 1.77 0.22 1.26
N CYS A 17 1.35 0.99 0.26
CA CYS A 17 0.69 2.26 0.45
C CYS A 17 -0.77 2.18 -0.01
N GLY A 18 -1.70 2.21 0.95
CA GLY A 18 -3.11 2.44 0.68
C GLY A 18 -3.38 3.87 0.20
N ILE A 19 -4.59 4.11 -0.28
CA ILE A 19 -5.05 5.47 -0.62
C ILE A 19 -5.31 6.24 0.68
N ASN A 20 -6.19 5.70 1.52
CA ASN A 20 -6.54 6.17 2.85
C ASN A 20 -7.15 5.01 3.67
N PRO A 21 -7.26 5.15 5.00
CA PRO A 21 -7.92 4.13 5.83
C PRO A 21 -9.40 3.99 5.50
N GLY A 22 -9.89 2.76 5.39
CA GLY A 22 -11.34 2.51 5.42
C GLY A 22 -11.88 2.73 6.84
N LEU A 23 -13.15 3.12 6.96
CA LEU A 23 -13.79 3.40 8.27
C LEU A 23 -13.54 2.30 9.32
N LEU A 24 -13.75 1.02 8.95
CA LEU A 24 -13.55 -0.10 9.87
C LEU A 24 -12.08 -0.26 10.30
N ALA A 25 -11.13 -0.06 9.38
CA ALA A 25 -9.70 -0.14 9.67
C ALA A 25 -9.28 0.96 10.65
N ALA A 26 -9.82 2.17 10.47
CA ALA A 26 -9.58 3.29 11.38
C ALA A 26 -10.24 3.08 12.76
N GLU A 27 -11.47 2.54 12.79
CA GLU A 27 -12.18 2.21 14.03
C GLU A 27 -11.45 1.13 14.85
N GLN A 28 -10.97 0.08 14.19
CA GLN A 28 -10.28 -1.04 14.83
C GLN A 28 -8.79 -0.78 15.08
N GLY A 29 -8.21 0.25 14.44
CA GLY A 29 -6.78 0.53 14.54
C GLY A 29 -5.89 -0.48 13.80
N HIS A 30 -6.45 -1.20 12.82
CA HIS A 30 -5.77 -2.28 12.12
C HIS A 30 -5.86 -2.14 10.60
N HIS A 31 -4.73 -2.26 9.91
CA HIS A 31 -4.67 -2.14 8.47
C HIS A 31 -5.46 -3.24 7.77
N PHE A 32 -6.26 -2.83 6.79
CA PHE A 32 -7.04 -3.72 5.93
C PHE A 32 -8.01 -4.67 6.67
N ALA A 33 -8.53 -4.28 7.84
CA ALA A 33 -9.42 -5.12 8.67
C ALA A 33 -10.83 -5.40 8.09
N GLY A 34 -11.17 -4.85 6.93
CA GLY A 34 -12.45 -5.11 6.27
C GLY A 34 -12.61 -6.57 5.85
N ARG A 35 -13.73 -7.23 6.21
CA ARG A 35 -14.03 -8.62 5.79
C ARG A 35 -13.93 -8.88 4.28
N SER A 36 -14.25 -7.88 3.48
CA SER A 36 -14.16 -7.96 2.02
C SER A 36 -12.80 -7.52 1.47
N ASN A 37 -11.88 -7.03 2.31
CA ASN A 37 -10.54 -6.66 1.90
C ASN A 37 -9.68 -7.91 1.77
N ARG A 38 -9.03 -8.04 0.61
CA ARG A 38 -8.27 -9.23 0.23
C ARG A 38 -6.77 -9.08 0.46
N PHE A 39 -6.31 -8.00 1.11
CA PHE A 39 -4.89 -7.66 1.20
C PHE A 39 -4.08 -8.79 1.82
N TRP A 40 -4.42 -9.20 3.04
CA TRP A 40 -3.69 -10.22 3.79
C TRP A 40 -3.68 -11.57 3.07
N ARG A 41 -4.83 -12.00 2.54
CA ARG A 41 -4.94 -13.20 1.70
C ARG A 41 -4.03 -13.13 0.46
N THR A 42 -4.05 -12.00 -0.23
CA THR A 42 -3.24 -11.76 -1.44
C THR A 42 -1.76 -11.77 -1.11
N LEU A 43 -1.37 -11.14 -0.01
CA LEU A 43 0.01 -11.02 0.45
C LEU A 43 0.62 -12.39 0.73
N HIS A 44 -0.12 -13.24 1.45
CA HIS A 44 0.26 -14.62 1.71
C HIS A 44 0.37 -15.44 0.42
N LEU A 45 -0.67 -15.45 -0.41
CA LEU A 45 -0.68 -16.21 -1.66
C LEU A 45 0.38 -15.74 -2.67
N ALA A 46 0.79 -14.47 -2.58
CA ALA A 46 1.87 -13.92 -3.39
C ALA A 46 3.28 -14.25 -2.86
N GLY A 47 3.40 -14.84 -1.67
CA GLY A 47 4.66 -15.28 -1.09
C GLY A 47 5.43 -14.19 -0.31
N PHE A 48 4.75 -13.12 0.11
CA PHE A 48 5.35 -12.13 1.01
C PHE A 48 5.35 -12.60 2.47
N THR A 49 4.35 -13.39 2.86
CA THR A 49 4.20 -13.91 4.23
C THR A 49 3.99 -15.43 4.21
N PRO A 50 4.54 -16.19 5.18
CA PRO A 50 4.43 -17.64 5.20
C PRO A 50 3.01 -18.14 5.53
N HIS A 51 2.17 -17.28 6.12
CA HIS A 51 0.76 -17.53 6.41
C HIS A 51 -0.05 -16.24 6.18
N GLU A 52 -1.36 -16.36 6.16
CA GLU A 52 -2.27 -15.21 6.13
C GLU A 52 -2.30 -14.52 7.50
N VAL A 53 -1.69 -13.33 7.55
CA VAL A 53 -1.65 -12.49 8.75
C VAL A 53 -3.05 -11.95 9.02
N ARG A 54 -3.50 -12.02 10.27
CA ARG A 54 -4.78 -11.41 10.67
C ARG A 54 -4.59 -9.90 10.83
N PRO A 55 -5.60 -9.06 10.54
CA PRO A 55 -5.48 -7.61 10.71
C PRO A 55 -5.01 -7.18 12.11
N GLU A 56 -5.42 -7.90 13.15
CA GLU A 56 -5.04 -7.60 14.54
C GLU A 56 -3.54 -7.82 14.81
N ASP A 57 -2.88 -8.60 13.95
CA ASP A 57 -1.46 -8.90 14.00
C ASP A 57 -0.67 -8.12 12.93
N ASP A 58 -1.23 -7.04 12.37
CA ASP A 58 -0.66 -6.29 11.24
C ASP A 58 0.79 -5.83 11.45
N ARG A 59 1.18 -5.49 12.69
CA ARG A 59 2.57 -5.13 13.03
C ARG A 59 3.58 -6.25 12.78
N SER A 60 3.15 -7.51 12.74
CA SER A 60 4.02 -8.66 12.41
C SER A 60 4.60 -8.57 10.99
N ILE A 61 3.99 -7.78 10.10
CA ILE A 61 4.46 -7.58 8.73
C ILE A 61 5.91 -7.09 8.64
N LEU A 62 6.37 -6.36 9.67
CA LEU A 62 7.75 -5.87 9.79
C LEU A 62 8.77 -7.02 9.81
N GLN A 63 8.40 -8.19 10.37
CA GLN A 63 9.25 -9.39 10.40
C GLN A 63 9.53 -9.92 8.97
N PHE A 64 8.67 -9.59 8.02
CA PHE A 64 8.79 -9.97 6.61
C PHE A 64 9.38 -8.84 5.75
N ARG A 65 10.03 -7.86 6.39
CA ARG A 65 10.62 -6.67 5.74
C ARG A 65 9.60 -5.89 4.90
N CYS A 66 8.34 -5.92 5.31
CA CYS A 66 7.25 -5.20 4.69
C CYS A 66 6.67 -4.17 5.68
N GLY A 67 6.17 -3.04 5.21
CA GLY A 67 5.55 -1.99 6.02
C GLY A 67 4.26 -1.46 5.41
N LEU A 68 3.47 -0.73 6.18
CA LEU A 68 2.14 -0.23 5.80
C LEU A 68 2.02 1.28 6.07
N THR A 69 1.44 2.00 5.11
CA THR A 69 1.11 3.43 5.22
C THR A 69 -0.12 3.72 4.35
N ALA A 70 -0.69 4.89 4.51
CA ALA A 70 -1.59 5.49 3.52
C ALA A 70 -1.03 6.81 3.00
N VAL A 71 -1.55 7.29 1.85
CA VAL A 71 -1.26 8.64 1.36
C VAL A 71 -2.01 9.68 2.18
N VAL A 72 -3.34 9.55 2.24
CA VAL A 72 -4.20 10.47 3.00
C VAL A 72 -4.61 9.81 4.32
N GLU A 73 -4.43 10.55 5.41
CA GLU A 73 -4.69 10.03 6.77
C GLU A 73 -6.19 9.93 7.09
N ARG A 74 -7.01 10.77 6.46
CA ARG A 74 -8.45 10.87 6.75
C ARG A 74 -9.18 9.57 6.38
N PRO A 75 -9.84 8.90 7.35
CA PRO A 75 -10.66 7.74 7.04
C PRO A 75 -11.89 8.12 6.20
N THR A 76 -12.22 7.29 5.22
CA THR A 76 -13.43 7.47 4.41
C THR A 76 -14.14 6.15 4.14
N ALA A 77 -15.41 6.23 3.75
CA ALA A 77 -16.14 5.05 3.33
C ALA A 77 -15.60 4.55 1.99
N SER A 78 -15.26 5.44 1.05
CA SER A 78 -14.68 5.14 -0.27
C SER A 78 -13.55 6.12 -0.61
N ALA A 79 -12.55 5.65 -1.38
CA ALA A 79 -11.44 6.48 -1.84
C ALA A 79 -11.90 7.64 -2.73
N ASP A 80 -13.03 7.50 -3.44
CA ASP A 80 -13.60 8.55 -4.29
C ASP A 80 -14.13 9.77 -3.50
N GLN A 81 -14.15 9.69 -2.17
CA GLN A 81 -14.51 10.80 -1.27
C GLN A 81 -13.32 11.71 -0.93
N LEU A 82 -12.14 11.45 -1.50
CA LEU A 82 -10.94 12.27 -1.32
C LEU A 82 -10.83 13.29 -2.45
N SER A 83 -10.50 14.54 -2.10
CA SER A 83 -10.24 15.59 -3.08
C SER A 83 -8.78 15.57 -3.57
N ALA A 84 -8.53 16.17 -4.73
CA ALA A 84 -7.15 16.36 -5.23
C ALA A 84 -6.29 17.23 -4.28
N GLU A 85 -6.93 18.15 -3.56
CA GLU A 85 -6.26 19.01 -2.57
C GLU A 85 -5.72 18.20 -1.38
N GLU A 86 -6.44 17.16 -0.96
CA GLU A 86 -5.98 16.27 0.12
C GLU A 86 -4.73 15.49 -0.27
N PHE A 87 -4.66 15.01 -1.52
CA PHE A 87 -3.44 14.38 -2.05
C PHE A 87 -2.28 15.38 -2.11
N THR A 88 -2.56 16.60 -2.58
CA THR A 88 -1.55 17.67 -2.68
C THR A 88 -1.01 18.04 -1.30
N ALA A 89 -1.89 18.19 -0.30
CA ALA A 89 -1.50 18.50 1.08
C ALA A 89 -0.68 17.36 1.73
N ALA A 90 -0.96 16.11 1.37
CA ALA A 90 -0.25 14.94 1.88
C ALA A 90 1.11 14.69 1.21
N ALA A 91 1.39 15.27 0.04
CA ALA A 91 2.56 14.92 -0.76
C ALA A 91 3.89 15.15 -0.02
N ALA A 92 4.07 16.32 0.58
CA ALA A 92 5.32 16.65 1.27
C ALA A 92 5.56 15.83 2.55
N SER A 93 4.51 15.44 3.29
CA SER A 93 4.67 14.53 4.45
C SER A 93 4.96 13.10 3.99
N PHE A 94 4.29 12.64 2.94
CA PHE A 94 4.53 11.33 2.35
C PHE A 94 5.96 11.18 1.82
N GLU A 95 6.46 12.16 1.07
CA GLU A 95 7.83 12.15 0.55
C GLU A 95 8.88 12.10 1.67
N ARG A 96 8.71 12.92 2.73
CA ARG A 96 9.59 12.90 3.90
C ARG A 96 9.58 11.54 4.61
N LYS A 97 8.40 10.92 4.73
CA LYS A 97 8.23 9.59 5.32
C LYS A 97 9.02 8.55 4.54
N ILE A 98 8.83 8.50 3.21
CA ILE A 98 9.55 7.54 2.34
C ILE A 98 11.05 7.82 2.32
N ALA A 99 11.48 9.08 2.29
CA ALA A 99 12.89 9.45 2.36
C ALA A 99 13.54 9.02 3.68
N ARG A 100 12.83 9.14 4.80
CA ARG A 100 13.31 8.74 6.14
C ARG A 100 13.52 7.24 6.25
N TYR A 101 12.52 6.44 5.88
CA TYR A 101 12.58 4.98 6.05
C TYR A 101 13.30 4.26 4.90
N ALA A 102 13.50 4.95 3.77
CA ALA A 102 14.27 4.51 2.60
C ALA A 102 14.00 3.04 2.18
N PRO A 103 12.73 2.62 1.98
CA PRO A 103 12.44 1.27 1.55
C PRO A 103 12.95 1.01 0.14
N ARG A 104 13.22 -0.26 -0.22
CA ARG A 104 13.62 -0.59 -1.62
C ARG A 104 12.49 -0.28 -2.61
N PHE A 105 11.25 -0.56 -2.22
CA PHE A 105 10.06 -0.31 -3.02
C PHE A 105 8.95 0.37 -2.21
N VAL A 106 8.20 1.26 -2.86
CA VAL A 106 6.88 1.72 -2.41
C VAL A 106 5.84 1.18 -3.39
N ALA A 107 4.88 0.42 -2.88
CA ALA A 107 3.83 -0.21 -3.66
C ALA A 107 2.48 0.46 -3.42
N PHE A 108 2.00 1.26 -4.38
CA PHE A 108 0.70 1.91 -4.29
C PHE A 108 -0.42 0.95 -4.66
N LEU A 109 -1.42 0.85 -3.78
CA LEU A 109 -2.58 -0.03 -3.93
C LEU A 109 -3.71 0.67 -4.69
N GLY A 110 -3.51 0.79 -6.00
CA GLY A 110 -4.38 1.46 -6.95
C GLY A 110 -3.72 2.68 -7.58
N LYS A 111 -4.14 3.02 -8.80
CA LYS A 111 -3.57 4.15 -9.56
C LYS A 111 -3.84 5.51 -8.91
N ALA A 112 -4.97 5.67 -8.23
CA ALA A 112 -5.42 6.95 -7.67
C ALA A 112 -4.43 7.55 -6.65
N ALA A 113 -3.88 6.73 -5.74
CA ALA A 113 -2.89 7.19 -4.76
C ALA A 113 -1.65 7.78 -5.44
N TYR A 114 -1.11 7.06 -6.43
CA TYR A 114 0.06 7.51 -7.15
C TYR A 114 -0.24 8.69 -8.09
N ALA A 115 -1.41 8.71 -8.73
CA ALA A 115 -1.86 9.82 -9.57
C ALA A 115 -1.94 11.13 -8.77
N GLY A 116 -2.57 11.07 -7.59
CA GLY A 116 -2.72 12.22 -6.70
C GLY A 116 -1.37 12.80 -6.24
N LEU A 117 -0.37 11.95 -6.00
CA LEU A 117 0.96 12.40 -5.57
C LEU A 117 1.86 12.85 -6.73
N SER A 118 1.81 12.16 -7.86
CA SER A 118 2.73 12.40 -8.99
C SER A 118 2.20 13.41 -10.02
N GLY A 119 0.90 13.76 -9.95
CA GLY A 119 0.23 14.56 -10.96
C GLY A 119 0.07 13.88 -12.33
N ARG A 120 0.42 12.59 -12.44
CA ARG A 120 0.35 11.84 -13.71
C ARG A 120 -1.06 11.39 -14.03
N LYS A 121 -1.43 11.52 -15.30
CA LYS A 121 -2.75 11.13 -15.82
C LYS A 121 -2.80 9.68 -16.32
N SER A 122 -1.72 9.20 -16.92
CA SER A 122 -1.60 7.81 -17.38
C SER A 122 -0.55 7.09 -16.55
N ILE A 123 -0.97 5.98 -15.94
CA ILE A 123 -0.15 5.16 -15.04
C ILE A 123 -0.39 3.71 -15.42
N GLU A 124 0.68 2.99 -15.73
CA GLU A 124 0.62 1.55 -15.99
C GLU A 124 0.73 0.74 -14.69
N TRP A 125 0.23 -0.49 -14.71
CA TRP A 125 0.46 -1.42 -13.60
C TRP A 125 1.94 -1.86 -13.57
N GLY A 126 2.46 -2.18 -12.39
CA GLY A 126 3.84 -2.67 -12.25
C GLY A 126 4.86 -1.60 -11.86
N LEU A 127 6.13 -1.90 -12.14
CA LEU A 127 7.26 -1.02 -11.87
C LEU A 127 7.18 0.28 -12.69
N GLN A 128 7.40 1.42 -12.04
CA GLN A 128 7.48 2.72 -12.69
C GLN A 128 8.93 3.17 -12.85
N GLU A 129 9.19 4.00 -13.86
CA GLU A 129 10.51 4.61 -14.09
C GLU A 129 10.89 5.60 -12.99
N GLN A 130 9.91 6.38 -12.51
CA GLN A 130 10.11 7.40 -11.50
C GLN A 130 10.14 6.77 -10.11
N LYS A 131 11.03 7.31 -9.28
CA LYS A 131 11.23 6.90 -7.89
C LYS A 131 10.59 7.90 -6.93
N PHE A 132 10.32 7.46 -5.71
CA PHE A 132 10.11 8.34 -4.55
C PHE A 132 11.38 8.34 -3.71
N GLY A 133 12.19 9.41 -3.81
CA GLY A 133 13.54 9.41 -3.27
C GLY A 133 14.39 8.29 -3.90
N SER A 134 14.97 7.41 -3.08
CA SER A 134 15.69 6.23 -3.54
C SER A 134 14.78 5.02 -3.86
N ALA A 135 13.53 5.04 -3.40
CA ALA A 135 12.62 3.91 -3.49
C ALA A 135 12.03 3.76 -4.90
N LYS A 136 12.07 2.55 -5.44
CA LYS A 136 11.37 2.21 -6.70
C LYS A 136 9.87 2.21 -6.47
N VAL A 137 9.10 2.73 -7.43
CA VAL A 137 7.64 2.78 -7.32
C VAL A 137 7.02 1.59 -8.04
N TRP A 138 6.06 0.93 -7.40
CA TRP A 138 5.28 -0.15 -7.99
C TRP A 138 3.79 0.15 -7.85
N ILE A 139 3.01 -0.09 -8.91
CA ILE A 139 1.56 0.13 -8.90
C ILE A 139 0.87 -1.23 -8.93
N LEU A 140 0.08 -1.51 -7.89
CA LEU A 140 -0.65 -2.76 -7.70
C LEU A 140 -2.16 -2.52 -7.75
N PRO A 141 -2.95 -3.50 -8.21
CA PRO A 141 -4.39 -3.42 -8.08
C PRO A 141 -4.83 -3.37 -6.60
N ASN A 142 -5.83 -2.54 -6.31
CA ASN A 142 -6.33 -2.35 -4.95
C ASN A 142 -7.06 -3.62 -4.45
N PRO A 143 -6.74 -4.14 -3.25
CA PRO A 143 -7.31 -5.39 -2.74
C PRO A 143 -8.71 -5.25 -2.12
N SER A 144 -9.25 -4.03 -1.99
CA SER A 144 -10.61 -3.77 -1.50
C SER A 144 -11.63 -4.64 -2.24
N GLY A 145 -12.57 -5.25 -1.52
CA GLY A 145 -13.63 -6.07 -2.12
C GLY A 145 -14.54 -5.32 -3.10
N ARG A 146 -14.49 -3.98 -3.12
CA ARG A 146 -15.18 -3.15 -4.11
C ARG A 146 -14.48 -3.10 -5.47
N ASN A 147 -13.21 -3.51 -5.54
CA ASN A 147 -12.52 -3.65 -6.81
C ASN A 147 -12.99 -4.93 -7.52
N LEU A 148 -13.98 -4.77 -8.40
CA LEU A 148 -14.55 -5.84 -9.22
C LEU A 148 -13.75 -6.11 -10.50
N ALA A 149 -12.81 -5.25 -10.87
CA ALA A 149 -11.98 -5.40 -12.07
C ALA A 149 -10.88 -6.46 -11.91
N PHE A 150 -10.56 -6.84 -10.66
CA PHE A 150 -9.54 -7.84 -10.35
C PHE A 150 -10.09 -8.91 -9.43
N ASN A 151 -10.04 -10.17 -9.88
CA ASN A 151 -10.30 -11.33 -9.03
C ASN A 151 -9.06 -11.68 -8.18
N GLN A 152 -9.22 -12.61 -7.23
CA GLN A 152 -8.14 -12.99 -6.30
C GLN A 152 -6.87 -13.48 -7.04
N ALA A 153 -7.01 -14.29 -8.09
CA ALA A 153 -5.88 -14.81 -8.82
C ALA A 153 -5.10 -13.70 -9.55
N GLN A 154 -5.80 -12.72 -10.13
CA GLN A 154 -5.17 -11.58 -10.79
C GLN A 154 -4.46 -10.65 -9.80
N LEU A 155 -5.04 -10.44 -8.61
CA LEU A 155 -4.35 -9.75 -7.51
C LEU A 155 -3.04 -10.47 -7.16
N VAL A 156 -3.10 -11.79 -6.93
CA VAL A 156 -1.93 -12.60 -6.58
C VAL A 156 -0.86 -12.51 -7.67
N THR A 157 -1.22 -12.66 -8.95
CA THR A 157 -0.28 -12.54 -10.07
C THR A 157 0.45 -11.20 -10.08
N ALA A 158 -0.27 -10.09 -9.87
CA ALA A 158 0.34 -8.77 -9.85
C ALA A 158 1.30 -8.59 -8.65
N TYR A 159 0.93 -9.09 -7.48
CA TYR A 159 1.73 -8.97 -6.25
C TYR A 159 2.97 -9.88 -6.30
N GLN A 160 2.87 -11.06 -6.92
CA GLN A 160 4.01 -11.98 -7.11
C GLN A 160 5.13 -11.36 -7.95
N GLN A 161 4.80 -10.51 -8.92
CA GLN A 161 5.82 -9.82 -9.71
C GLN A 161 6.69 -8.91 -8.82
N LEU A 162 6.06 -8.15 -7.92
CA LEU A 162 6.77 -7.34 -6.92
C LEU A 162 7.52 -8.23 -5.92
N GLN A 163 6.92 -9.34 -5.48
CA GLN A 163 7.56 -10.26 -4.53
C GLN A 163 8.88 -10.79 -5.09
N ARG A 164 8.89 -11.21 -6.36
CA ARG A 164 10.10 -11.69 -7.04
C ARG A 164 11.15 -10.58 -7.17
N ALA A 165 10.72 -9.38 -7.56
CA ALA A 165 11.62 -8.23 -7.71
C ALA A 165 12.23 -7.75 -6.38
N SER A 166 11.48 -7.87 -5.27
CA SER A 166 11.94 -7.48 -3.93
C SER A 166 12.74 -8.57 -3.22
N SER A 167 12.55 -9.83 -3.59
CA SER A 167 13.31 -10.98 -3.06
C SER A 167 14.62 -11.24 -3.81
N ALA A 168 14.76 -10.73 -5.03
CA ALA A 168 16.03 -10.74 -5.75
C ALA A 168 17.08 -9.97 -4.93
N ILE A 169 18.02 -10.71 -4.36
CA ILE A 169 19.19 -10.20 -3.66
C ILE A 169 19.96 -9.32 -4.64
N THR A 170 20.29 -8.11 -4.19
CA THR A 170 21.40 -7.32 -4.76
C THR A 170 22.64 -7.68 -3.98
#